data_AF-A0A816S872-F1
#
_entry.id   AF-A0A816S872-F1
#
_cell.length_a   1.000
_cell.length_b   1.000
_cell.length_c   1.000
_cell.angle_alpha   90.00
_cell.angle_beta   90.00
_cell.angle_gamma   90.00
#
_symmetry.space_group_name_H-M   'P 1'
#
loop_
_entity.id
_entity.type
_entity.pdbx_description
1 polymer ?
#
loop_
_entity_poly.entity_id
_entity_poly.type
_entity_poly.pdbx_seq_one_letter_code
_entity_poly.pdbx_strand_id
1 'polypeptide(L)'
;MKKDRRKSSRQLASDWNSSHEKSISARTVRRRLFNAGYKSYTTKREPYRKPSHCSARLKFAKQCSDWNFSNWKTVLFSDESHFEVFNRKNKSFVRRLPSESDKPFNLQPRVQGGGGSINVWGIMTAKGVAPLVFYDGRMNGPTYISVIEPVSLPFIEKISIEMLLVIMYKIMRHAINQFLV
;
A
#
# COMPACT_ATOMS: atom_id res chain seq x y z
N MET A 1 25.28 -12.10 -13.50
CA MET A 1 24.26 -11.03 -13.37
C MET A 1 23.18 -11.26 -12.30
N LYS A 2 22.90 -12.51 -11.86
CA LYS A 2 21.89 -12.76 -10.81
C LYS A 2 22.26 -12.23 -9.41
N LYS A 3 23.56 -12.00 -9.13
CA LYS A 3 24.05 -11.50 -7.83
C LYS A 3 23.62 -10.06 -7.53
N ASP A 4 23.64 -9.16 -8.54
CA ASP A 4 23.20 -7.78 -8.37
C ASP A 4 22.72 -7.19 -9.72
N ARG A 5 21.41 -6.94 -9.83
CA ARG A 5 20.77 -6.37 -11.02
C ARG A 5 20.70 -4.85 -11.00
N ARG A 6 21.18 -4.19 -9.94
CA ARG A 6 21.15 -2.72 -9.79
C ARG A 6 22.43 -2.04 -10.27
N LYS A 7 23.50 -2.79 -10.50
CA LYS A 7 24.75 -2.24 -11.03
C LYS A 7 24.53 -1.56 -12.39
N SER A 8 24.98 -0.31 -12.48
CA SER A 8 24.96 0.45 -13.73
C SER A 8 25.96 -0.12 -14.73
N SER A 9 25.77 0.18 -16.03
CA SER A 9 26.72 -0.23 -17.07
C SER A 9 28.14 0.32 -16.84
N ARG A 10 28.29 1.43 -16.11
CA ARG A 10 29.60 2.00 -15.74
C ARG A 10 30.27 1.18 -14.65
N GLN A 11 29.54 0.83 -13.59
CA GLN A 11 30.04 -0.03 -12.52
C GLN A 11 30.44 -1.40 -13.07
N LEU A 12 29.61 -1.99 -13.93
CA LEU A 12 29.93 -3.27 -14.57
C LEU A 12 31.16 -3.18 -15.49
N ALA A 13 31.37 -2.06 -16.17
CA ALA A 13 32.59 -1.85 -16.96
C ALA A 13 33.83 -1.69 -16.07
N SER A 14 33.71 -0.94 -14.97
CA SER A 14 34.79 -0.81 -13.99
C SER A 14 35.17 -2.16 -13.38
N ASP A 15 34.17 -2.93 -12.91
CA ASP A 15 34.38 -4.28 -12.34
C ASP A 15 35.10 -5.20 -13.34
N TRP A 16 34.73 -5.13 -14.62
CA TRP A 16 35.37 -5.90 -15.69
C TRP A 16 36.82 -5.47 -15.87
N ASN A 17 37.07 -4.16 -16.02
CA ASN A 17 38.39 -3.61 -16.29
C ASN A 17 39.36 -3.82 -15.12
N SER A 18 38.86 -3.88 -13.89
CA SER A 18 39.69 -4.17 -12.71
C SER A 18 40.09 -5.64 -12.60
N SER A 19 39.41 -6.55 -13.32
CA SER A 19 39.63 -8.01 -13.22
C SER A 19 40.16 -8.65 -14.51
N HIS A 20 40.25 -7.88 -15.60
CA HIS A 20 40.63 -8.38 -16.92
C HIS A 20 41.62 -7.42 -17.60
N GLU A 21 42.55 -7.99 -18.36
CA GLU A 21 43.57 -7.24 -19.11
C GLU A 21 42.98 -6.32 -20.19
N LYS A 22 41.82 -6.68 -20.73
CA LYS A 22 41.15 -5.91 -21.80
C LYS A 22 40.07 -4.99 -21.22
N SER A 23 40.33 -3.70 -21.33
CA SER A 23 39.38 -2.65 -20.97
C SER A 23 38.18 -2.62 -21.92
N ILE A 24 36.97 -2.51 -21.35
CA ILE A 24 35.71 -2.31 -22.06
C ILE A 24 35.05 -1.00 -21.62
N SER A 25 34.32 -0.39 -22.53
CA SER A 25 33.51 0.79 -22.22
C SER A 25 32.13 0.40 -21.68
N ALA A 26 31.52 1.31 -20.92
CA ALA A 26 30.13 1.16 -20.46
C ALA A 26 29.13 1.00 -21.62
N ARG A 27 29.45 1.52 -22.82
CA ARG A 27 28.64 1.36 -24.04
C ARG A 27 28.67 -0.09 -24.53
N THR A 28 29.85 -0.73 -24.51
CA THR A 28 30.00 -2.15 -24.84
C THR A 28 29.19 -3.01 -23.89
N VAL A 29 29.28 -2.74 -22.58
CA VAL A 29 28.45 -3.43 -21.55
C VAL A 29 26.97 -3.27 -21.87
N ARG A 30 26.48 -2.05 -22.05
CA ARG A 30 25.07 -1.79 -22.35
C ARG A 30 24.60 -2.55 -23.60
N ARG A 31 25.38 -2.53 -24.69
CA ARG A 31 25.04 -3.25 -25.93
C ARG A 31 24.96 -4.75 -25.71
N ARG A 32 25.93 -5.34 -25.01
CA ARG A 32 25.93 -6.77 -24.70
C ARG A 32 24.75 -7.17 -23.81
N LEU A 33 24.41 -6.35 -22.81
CA LEU A 33 23.23 -6.57 -21.96
C LEU A 33 21.94 -6.52 -22.77
N PHE A 34 21.78 -5.53 -23.64
CA PHE A 34 20.61 -5.40 -24.49
C PHE A 34 20.46 -6.59 -25.45
N ASN A 35 21.55 -6.99 -26.11
CA ASN A 35 21.57 -8.16 -27.00
C ASN A 35 21.26 -9.47 -26.27
N ALA A 36 21.61 -9.56 -24.98
CA ALA A 36 21.27 -10.68 -24.11
C ALA A 36 19.86 -10.58 -23.50
N GLY A 37 19.03 -9.61 -23.93
CA GLY A 37 17.64 -9.43 -23.48
C GLY A 37 17.46 -8.62 -22.19
N TYR A 38 18.54 -8.10 -21.59
CA TYR A 38 18.45 -7.26 -20.40
C TYR A 38 18.17 -5.81 -20.76
N LYS A 39 16.90 -5.40 -20.59
CA LYS A 39 16.45 -4.01 -20.73
C LYS A 39 16.36 -3.33 -19.36
N SER A 40 16.44 -2.01 -19.37
CA SER A 40 16.26 -1.20 -18.16
C SER A 40 14.78 -1.03 -17.85
N TYR A 41 14.39 -1.33 -16.61
CA TYR A 41 13.03 -1.10 -16.09
C TYR A 41 13.12 -0.43 -14.73
N THR A 42 12.08 0.33 -14.36
CA THR A 42 11.92 0.80 -13.00
C THR A 42 11.59 -0.38 -12.08
N THR A 43 12.22 -0.44 -10.90
CA THR A 43 11.91 -1.48 -9.91
C THR A 43 10.48 -1.33 -9.42
N LYS A 44 9.73 -2.44 -9.36
CA LYS A 44 8.41 -2.46 -8.71
C LYS A 44 8.58 -2.14 -7.22
N ARG A 45 7.80 -1.17 -6.73
CA ARG A 45 7.71 -0.88 -5.29
C ARG A 45 6.65 -1.79 -4.70
N GLU A 46 7.03 -2.57 -3.70
CA GLU A 46 6.11 -3.37 -2.90
C GLU A 46 6.35 -3.07 -1.41
N PRO A 47 5.31 -3.14 -0.56
CA PRO A 47 5.50 -3.08 0.87
C PRO A 47 6.48 -4.17 1.33
N TYR A 48 7.42 -3.79 2.20
CA TYR A 48 8.32 -4.76 2.80
C TYR A 48 7.54 -5.73 3.69
N ARG A 49 7.71 -7.03 3.47
CA ARG A 49 7.06 -8.09 4.24
C ARG A 49 8.10 -8.85 5.04
N LYS A 50 7.98 -8.81 6.37
CA LYS A 50 8.80 -9.65 7.25
C LYS A 50 8.48 -11.13 6.98
N PRO A 51 9.45 -12.06 7.09
CA PRO A 51 9.19 -13.49 6.94
C PRO A 51 8.06 -14.00 7.83
N SER A 52 7.97 -13.52 9.07
CA SER A 52 6.87 -13.82 9.99
C SER A 52 5.49 -13.43 9.46
N HIS A 53 5.38 -12.25 8.84
CA HIS A 53 4.12 -11.79 8.22
C HIS A 53 3.76 -12.67 7.01
N CYS A 54 4.73 -13.07 6.20
CA CYS A 54 4.50 -14.01 5.08
C CYS A 54 3.95 -15.35 5.58
N SER A 55 4.56 -15.92 6.62
CA SER A 55 4.10 -17.18 7.22
C SER A 55 2.69 -17.07 7.83
N ALA A 56 2.40 -15.98 8.55
CA ALA A 56 1.07 -15.74 9.12
C ALA A 56 -0.01 -15.61 8.04
N ARG A 57 0.28 -14.85 6.96
CA ARG A 57 -0.64 -14.71 5.82
C ARG A 57 -0.87 -16.03 5.11
N LEU A 58 0.17 -16.84 4.92
CA LEU A 58 0.04 -18.17 4.32
C LEU A 58 -0.81 -19.10 5.18
N LYS A 59 -0.60 -19.09 6.51
CA LYS A 59 -1.41 -19.87 7.45
C LYS A 59 -2.89 -19.45 7.38
N PHE A 60 -3.17 -18.15 7.39
CA PHE A 60 -4.54 -17.64 7.24
C PHE A 60 -5.16 -18.04 5.90
N ALA A 61 -4.44 -17.88 4.78
CA ALA A 61 -4.94 -18.26 3.46
C ALA A 61 -5.24 -19.76 3.36
N LYS A 62 -4.43 -20.62 3.98
CA LYS A 62 -4.70 -22.06 4.08
C LYS A 62 -5.90 -22.37 4.97
N GLN A 63 -6.12 -21.63 6.05
CA GLN A 63 -7.31 -21.81 6.91
C GLN A 63 -8.60 -21.43 6.19
N CYS A 64 -8.53 -20.48 5.27
CA CYS A 64 -9.67 -20.02 4.47
C CYS A 64 -9.73 -20.67 3.07
N SER A 65 -8.87 -21.64 2.74
CA SER A 65 -8.79 -22.19 1.37
C SER A 65 -10.06 -22.94 0.98
N ASP A 66 -10.68 -23.62 1.94
CA ASP A 66 -11.83 -24.49 1.71
C ASP A 66 -13.16 -23.77 2.03
N TRP A 67 -13.10 -22.46 2.25
CA TRP A 67 -14.28 -21.67 2.57
C TRP A 67 -15.17 -21.50 1.35
N ASN A 68 -16.42 -21.92 1.49
CA ASN A 68 -17.44 -21.73 0.47
C ASN A 68 -18.12 -20.36 0.63
N PHE A 69 -19.03 -20.04 -0.30
CA PHE A 69 -19.75 -18.77 -0.30
C PHE A 69 -20.56 -18.52 0.98
N SER A 70 -21.09 -19.57 1.63
CA SER A 70 -21.80 -19.44 2.90
C SER A 70 -20.86 -19.02 4.03
N ASN A 71 -19.62 -19.51 4.04
CA ASN A 71 -18.61 -19.05 5.01
C ASN A 71 -18.25 -17.59 4.78
N TRP A 72 -18.07 -17.16 3.52
CA TRP A 72 -17.76 -15.76 3.22
C TRP A 72 -18.90 -14.80 3.56
N LYS A 73 -20.15 -15.27 3.47
CA LYS A 73 -21.35 -14.47 3.84
C LYS A 73 -21.40 -14.09 5.32
N THR A 74 -20.73 -14.83 6.20
CA THR A 74 -20.68 -14.52 7.63
C THR A 74 -19.53 -13.57 8.00
N VAL A 75 -18.67 -13.22 7.05
CA VAL A 75 -17.54 -12.33 7.31
C VAL A 75 -17.98 -10.88 7.32
N LEU A 76 -17.59 -10.20 8.39
CA LEU A 76 -17.63 -8.76 8.51
C LEU A 76 -16.24 -8.18 8.25
N PHE A 77 -16.15 -7.33 7.24
CA PHE A 77 -14.95 -6.56 6.93
C PHE A 77 -15.11 -5.14 7.46
N SER A 78 -14.06 -4.60 8.05
CA SER A 78 -13.98 -3.21 8.46
C SER A 78 -12.62 -2.66 8.08
N ASP A 79 -12.55 -1.40 7.68
CA ASP A 79 -11.29 -0.73 7.40
C ASP A 79 -11.39 0.78 7.58
N GLU A 80 -10.22 1.42 7.69
CA GLU A 80 -10.05 2.86 7.70
C GLU A 80 -9.53 3.33 6.34
N SER A 81 -10.04 4.45 5.84
CA SER A 81 -9.54 5.10 4.65
C SER A 81 -9.32 6.59 4.89
N HIS A 82 -8.20 7.09 4.36
CA HIS A 82 -7.81 8.49 4.43
C HIS A 82 -7.89 9.11 3.04
N PHE A 83 -8.65 10.20 2.92
CA PHE A 83 -8.87 10.91 1.67
C PHE A 83 -8.26 12.31 1.77
N GLU A 84 -7.29 12.61 0.92
CA GLU A 84 -6.72 13.96 0.78
C GLU A 84 -7.49 14.73 -0.30
N VAL A 85 -7.92 15.96 0.01
CA VAL A 85 -8.61 16.85 -0.96
C VAL A 85 -7.64 17.26 -2.06
N PHE A 86 -6.38 17.55 -1.71
CA PHE A 86 -5.31 17.83 -2.65
C PHE A 86 -4.26 16.73 -2.57
N ASN A 87 -4.44 15.69 -3.40
CA ASN A 87 -3.54 14.55 -3.43
C ASN A 87 -2.13 14.95 -3.90
N ARG A 88 -1.18 14.97 -2.94
CA ARG A 88 0.21 15.36 -3.20
C ARG A 88 1.00 14.31 -3.99
N LYS A 89 0.48 13.09 -4.11
CA LYS A 89 1.19 11.93 -4.68
C LYS A 89 0.95 11.78 -6.18
N ASN A 90 -0.13 12.37 -6.70
CA ASN A 90 -0.43 12.32 -8.13
C ASN A 90 0.38 13.37 -8.88
N LYS A 91 1.29 12.92 -9.74
CA LYS A 91 1.97 13.80 -10.69
C LYS A 91 0.99 14.18 -11.79
N SER A 92 0.71 15.47 -11.94
CA SER A 92 0.09 15.98 -13.16
C SER A 92 1.16 16.13 -14.24
N PHE A 93 0.83 15.73 -15.46
CA PHE A 93 1.66 15.98 -16.64
C PHE A 93 1.00 17.07 -17.45
N VAL A 94 1.73 18.14 -17.73
CA VAL A 94 1.30 19.22 -18.62
C VAL A 94 2.10 19.15 -19.92
N ARG A 95 1.46 19.42 -21.06
CA ARG A 95 2.15 19.63 -22.34
C ARG A 95 2.27 21.14 -22.54
N ARG A 96 3.49 21.66 -22.58
CA ARG A 96 3.78 23.09 -22.70
C ARG A 96 5.08 23.33 -23.45
N LEU A 97 5.24 24.52 -24.00
CA LEU A 97 6.53 24.97 -24.52
C LEU A 97 7.51 25.26 -23.35
N PRO A 98 8.83 25.21 -23.59
CA PRO A 98 9.82 25.55 -22.57
C PRO A 98 9.61 26.93 -21.94
N SER A 99 9.25 27.92 -22.76
CA SER A 99 8.99 29.32 -22.38
C SER A 99 7.71 29.54 -21.57
N GLU A 100 6.83 28.53 -21.46
CA GLU A 100 5.53 28.66 -20.80
C GLU A 100 5.53 28.09 -19.38
N SER A 101 6.69 27.85 -18.77
CA SER A 101 6.82 27.15 -17.49
C SER A 101 6.11 27.81 -16.32
N ASP A 102 6.04 29.13 -16.36
CA ASP A 102 5.52 30.01 -15.33
C ASP A 102 4.06 30.43 -15.58
N LYS A 103 3.46 29.99 -16.70
CA LYS A 103 2.09 30.33 -17.02
C LYS A 103 1.13 29.66 -16.02
N PRO A 104 0.14 30.39 -15.44
CA PRO A 104 -0.74 29.86 -14.41
C PRO A 104 -1.44 28.54 -14.76
N PHE A 105 -1.81 28.33 -16.03
CA PHE A 105 -2.44 27.11 -16.52
C PHE A 105 -1.49 25.91 -16.65
N ASN A 106 -0.18 26.14 -16.54
CA ASN A 106 0.88 25.11 -16.51
C ASN A 106 1.40 24.82 -15.10
N LEU A 107 0.91 25.56 -14.09
CA LEU A 107 1.27 25.38 -12.69
C LEU A 107 0.24 24.52 -11.99
N GLN A 108 0.70 23.58 -11.16
CA GLN A 108 -0.15 22.90 -10.21
C GLN A 108 -0.11 23.65 -8.88
N PRO A 109 -1.25 24.17 -8.37
CA PRO A 109 -1.28 24.88 -7.10
C PRO A 109 -0.73 24.02 -5.96
N ARG A 110 0.17 24.59 -5.15
CA ARG A 110 0.67 23.97 -3.93
C ARG A 110 -0.03 24.61 -2.74
N VAL A 111 -0.93 23.86 -2.10
CA VAL A 111 -1.61 24.33 -0.89
C VAL A 111 -0.74 24.04 0.33
N GLN A 112 -0.32 25.09 1.04
CA GLN A 112 0.37 24.96 2.32
C GLN A 112 -0.60 24.30 3.32
N GLY A 113 -0.15 23.27 4.03
CA GLY A 113 -1.01 22.44 4.89
C GLY A 113 -1.75 21.30 4.19
N GLY A 114 -1.70 21.20 2.85
CA GLY A 114 -2.19 20.01 2.11
C GLY A 114 -3.67 20.02 1.76
N GLY A 115 -4.34 21.17 1.96
CA GLY A 115 -5.70 21.40 1.48
C GLY A 115 -6.79 20.57 2.16
N GLY A 116 -6.47 19.96 3.30
CA GLY A 116 -7.41 19.19 4.11
C GLY A 116 -7.44 17.70 3.77
N SER A 117 -7.88 16.91 4.73
CA SER A 117 -8.12 15.48 4.56
C SER A 117 -9.23 15.01 5.47
N ILE A 118 -9.88 13.92 5.07
CA ILE A 118 -10.97 13.30 5.81
C ILE A 118 -10.57 11.85 6.10
N ASN A 119 -10.71 11.43 7.36
CA ASN A 119 -10.66 10.01 7.69
C ASN A 119 -12.06 9.44 7.75
N VAL A 120 -12.19 8.22 7.24
CA VAL A 120 -13.45 7.49 7.18
C VAL A 120 -13.21 6.08 7.67
N TRP A 121 -14.14 5.57 8.48
CA TRP A 121 -14.22 4.17 8.85
C TRP A 121 -15.53 3.58 8.35
N GLY A 122 -15.53 2.29 8.00
CA GLY A 122 -16.75 1.61 7.56
C GLY A 122 -16.73 0.11 7.78
N ILE A 123 -17.93 -0.47 7.76
CA ILE A 123 -18.16 -1.91 7.77
C ILE A 123 -18.84 -2.34 6.47
N MET A 124 -18.41 -3.47 5.93
CA MET A 124 -19.10 -4.17 4.86
C MET A 124 -19.27 -5.67 5.18
N THR A 125 -20.41 -6.20 4.79
CA THR A 125 -20.76 -7.62 4.87
C THR A 125 -21.42 -8.04 3.56
N ALA A 126 -21.63 -9.35 3.35
CA ALA A 126 -22.39 -9.81 2.19
C ALA A 126 -23.87 -9.38 2.20
N LYS A 127 -24.41 -8.96 3.37
CA LYS A 127 -25.80 -8.50 3.52
C LYS A 127 -25.94 -6.98 3.35
N GLY A 128 -24.84 -6.23 3.32
CA GLY A 128 -24.86 -4.77 3.15
C GLY A 128 -23.69 -4.07 3.84
N VAL A 129 -23.74 -2.74 3.78
CA VAL A 129 -22.74 -1.83 4.34
C VAL A 129 -23.33 -1.01 5.48
N ALA A 130 -22.53 -0.75 6.51
CA ALA A 130 -22.91 0.16 7.58
C ALA A 130 -22.75 1.62 7.13
N PRO A 131 -23.40 2.59 7.82
CA PRO A 131 -23.08 4.00 7.64
C PRO A 131 -21.57 4.25 7.83
N LEU A 132 -21.01 5.11 6.98
CA LEU A 132 -19.63 5.55 7.11
C LEU A 132 -19.49 6.48 8.31
N VAL A 133 -18.39 6.31 9.04
CA VAL A 133 -18.08 7.09 10.23
C VAL A 133 -16.91 8.01 9.92
N PHE A 134 -17.14 9.31 10.06
CA PHE A 134 -16.13 10.34 9.85
C PHE A 134 -15.49 10.70 11.20
N TYR A 135 -14.17 10.84 11.22
CA TYR A 135 -13.43 11.19 12.43
C TYR A 135 -12.20 12.03 12.11
N ASP A 136 -11.82 12.86 13.08
CA ASP A 136 -10.66 13.73 12.99
C ASP A 136 -9.43 13.12 13.67
N GLY A 137 -8.26 13.50 13.17
CA GLY A 137 -6.98 13.07 13.73
C GLY A 137 -6.64 11.61 13.44
N ARG A 138 -5.92 10.98 14.37
CA ARG A 138 -5.48 9.60 14.25
C ARG A 138 -6.36 8.71 15.11
N MET A 139 -6.86 7.61 14.53
CA MET A 139 -7.61 6.62 15.29
C MET A 139 -6.76 6.07 16.43
N ASN A 140 -7.33 6.06 17.63
CA ASN A 140 -6.76 5.44 18.83
C ASN A 140 -7.85 4.64 19.55
N GLY A 141 -7.48 3.84 20.56
CA GLY A 141 -8.42 2.97 21.28
C GLY A 141 -9.66 3.72 21.83
N PRO A 142 -9.47 4.82 22.58
CA PRO A 142 -10.60 5.63 23.06
C PRO A 142 -11.49 6.19 21.96
N THR A 143 -10.92 6.77 20.89
CA THR A 143 -11.68 7.29 19.75
C THR A 143 -12.45 6.18 19.04
N TYR A 144 -11.90 4.98 18.96
CA TYR A 144 -12.59 3.82 18.40
C TYR A 144 -13.85 3.50 19.19
N ILE A 145 -13.73 3.40 20.52
CA ILE A 145 -14.88 3.14 21.41
C ILE A 145 -15.94 4.25 21.27
N SER A 146 -15.53 5.52 21.29
CA SER A 146 -16.50 6.62 21.30
C SER A 146 -17.17 6.90 19.96
N VAL A 147 -16.48 6.64 18.84
CA VAL A 147 -16.94 7.05 17.50
C VAL A 147 -17.45 5.88 16.68
N ILE A 148 -16.85 4.69 16.83
CA ILE A 148 -17.14 3.52 15.98
C ILE A 148 -18.10 2.53 16.65
N GLU A 149 -17.93 2.27 17.94
CA GLU A 149 -18.76 1.29 18.68
C GLU A 149 -20.27 1.56 18.55
N PRO A 150 -20.76 2.81 18.68
CA PRO A 150 -22.19 3.11 18.56
C PRO A 150 -22.80 2.82 17.19
N VAL A 151 -22.00 2.76 16.13
CA VAL A 151 -22.49 2.44 14.77
C VAL A 151 -22.33 0.95 14.46
N SER A 152 -21.24 0.35 14.94
CA SER A 152 -20.92 -1.04 14.65
C SER A 152 -21.84 -2.04 15.35
N LEU A 153 -22.10 -1.86 16.65
CA LEU A 153 -22.91 -2.82 17.42
C LEU A 153 -24.36 -2.92 16.91
N PRO A 154 -25.10 -1.81 16.71
CA PRO A 154 -26.47 -1.90 16.22
C PRO A 154 -26.55 -2.49 14.80
N PHE A 155 -25.53 -2.24 13.97
CA PHE A 155 -25.46 -2.83 12.63
C PHE A 155 -25.25 -4.35 12.68
N ILE A 156 -24.38 -4.83 13.56
CA ILE A 156 -24.12 -6.25 13.76
C ILE A 156 -25.40 -6.96 14.26
N GLU A 157 -26.06 -6.37 15.26
CA GLU A 157 -27.32 -6.89 15.82
C GLU A 157 -28.41 -6.97 14.74
N LYS A 158 -28.60 -5.89 13.98
CA LYS A 158 -29.60 -5.80 12.90
C LYS A 158 -29.44 -6.89 11.85
N ILE A 159 -28.21 -7.26 11.54
CA ILE A 159 -27.92 -8.17 10.42
C ILE A 159 -27.90 -9.64 10.90
N SER A 160 -27.98 -9.87 12.22
CA SER A 160 -28.06 -11.18 12.87
C SER A 160 -27.02 -12.16 12.30
N ILE A 161 -25.77 -11.70 12.22
CA ILE A 161 -24.65 -12.55 11.83
C ILE A 161 -24.20 -13.30 13.07
N GLU A 162 -24.36 -14.64 13.07
CA GLU A 162 -23.66 -15.48 14.03
C GLU A 162 -22.15 -15.28 13.83
N MET A 163 -21.55 -14.62 14.81
CA MET A 163 -20.36 -13.82 14.63
C MET A 163 -19.11 -14.71 14.60
N LEU A 164 -18.67 -15.16 13.43
CA LEU A 164 -17.26 -15.54 13.25
C LEU A 164 -16.45 -14.26 13.08
N LEU A 165 -16.12 -13.66 14.23
CA LEU A 165 -15.36 -12.43 14.37
C LEU A 165 -13.88 -12.66 14.00
N VAL A 166 -13.62 -12.97 12.73
CA VAL A 166 -12.30 -13.42 12.26
C VAL A 166 -11.34 -12.25 12.04
N ILE A 167 -11.84 -11.01 11.90
CA ILE A 167 -10.99 -9.88 11.45
C ILE A 167 -10.85 -8.75 12.49
N MET A 168 -11.88 -8.40 13.27
CA MET A 168 -11.76 -7.31 14.26
C MET A 168 -10.95 -7.70 15.50
N TYR A 169 -11.16 -8.89 16.10
CA TYR A 169 -10.52 -9.23 17.38
C TYR A 169 -9.06 -9.69 17.27
N LYS A 170 -8.64 -10.34 16.18
CA LYS A 170 -7.25 -10.85 16.05
C LYS A 170 -6.22 -9.77 15.76
N ILE A 171 -6.61 -8.70 15.06
CA ILE A 171 -5.73 -7.56 14.76
C ILE A 171 -5.71 -6.59 15.95
N MET A 172 -6.85 -6.32 16.59
CA MET A 172 -6.90 -5.41 17.74
C MET A 172 -6.25 -5.97 19.00
N ARG A 173 -6.39 -7.28 19.31
CA ARG A 173 -5.73 -7.85 20.50
C ARG A 173 -4.21 -7.92 20.37
N HIS A 174 -3.67 -8.02 19.16
CA HIS A 174 -2.23 -7.97 18.93
C HIS A 174 -1.69 -6.52 18.93
N ALA A 175 -2.49 -5.55 18.48
CA ALA A 175 -2.14 -4.13 18.56
C ALA A 175 -2.20 -3.60 20.00
N ILE A 176 -3.22 -3.99 20.79
CA ILE A 176 -3.34 -3.58 22.20
C ILE A 176 -2.20 -4.17 23.05
N ASN A 177 -1.75 -5.39 22.77
CA ASN A 177 -0.63 -6.03 23.47
C ASN A 177 0.76 -5.64 22.94
N GLN A 178 0.87 -4.82 21.89
CA GLN A 178 2.15 -4.29 21.38
C GLN A 178 2.38 -2.81 21.71
N PHE A 179 1.40 -2.14 22.32
CA PHE A 179 1.49 -0.74 22.75
C PHE A 179 1.31 -0.54 24.26
N LEU A 180 1.40 -1.62 25.03
CA LEU A 180 1.56 -1.60 26.50
C LEU A 180 2.72 -2.52 26.91
N VAL A 181 3.93 -2.19 26.45
CA VAL A 181 5.21 -2.21 27.18
C VAL A 181 6.09 -1.13 26.55
#